data_AF-A0AAJ2TMH6-F1
#
_entry.id   AF-A0AAJ2TMH6-F1
#
_cell.length_a   1.000
_cell.length_b   1.000
_cell.length_c   1.000
_cell.angle_alpha   90.00
_cell.angle_beta   90.00
_cell.angle_gamma   90.00
#
_symmetry.space_group_name_H-M   'P 1'
#
loop_
_entity.id
_entity.type
_entity.pdbx_description
1 polymer ?
#
loop_
_entity_poly.entity_id
_entity_poly.type
_entity_poly.pdbx_seq_one_letter_code
_entity_poly.pdbx_strand_id
1 'polypeptide(L)'
;MSLYQSMIKIAITPFIILGLAIFRDYFIRYQATNLQLNLLWYRVLFDLFLYISTGILLASLYERFKKIRILRMTKVILAANILLLMLFYGVSYFGVLYFASIKEFFVFDFILMGYYAYLLIDSFRKEA
;
A
#
# COMPACT_ATOMS: atom_id res chain seq x y z
N MET A 1 12.53 -20.32 -0.83
CA MET A 1 11.29 -19.51 -1.00
C MET A 1 10.77 -19.76 -2.40
N SER A 2 9.54 -20.23 -2.56
CA SER A 2 9.01 -20.56 -3.90
C SER A 2 8.70 -19.29 -4.71
N LEU A 3 8.80 -19.36 -6.05
CA LEU A 3 8.45 -18.24 -6.94
C LEU A 3 7.02 -17.73 -6.68
N TYR A 4 6.10 -18.65 -6.40
CA TYR A 4 4.71 -18.37 -6.07
C TYR A 4 4.56 -17.51 -4.80
N GLN A 5 5.33 -17.79 -3.75
CA GLN A 5 5.32 -16.98 -2.53
C GLN A 5 5.80 -15.55 -2.79
N SER A 6 6.77 -15.35 -3.68
CA SER A 6 7.23 -14.01 -4.07
C SER A 6 6.16 -13.24 -4.84
N MET A 7 5.46 -13.91 -5.75
CA MET A 7 4.34 -13.33 -6.52
C MET A 7 3.18 -12.92 -5.63
N ILE A 8 2.76 -13.77 -4.68
CA ILE A 8 1.72 -13.44 -3.71
C ILE A 8 2.09 -12.21 -2.90
N LYS A 9 3.35 -12.11 -2.45
CA LYS A 9 3.80 -10.96 -1.66
C LYS A 9 3.70 -9.67 -2.46
N ILE A 10 4.10 -9.66 -3.74
CA ILE A 10 3.91 -8.49 -4.60
C ILE A 10 2.42 -8.20 -4.83
N ALA A 11 1.56 -9.22 -4.90
CA ALA A 11 0.13 -8.98 -5.07
C ALA A 11 -0.55 -8.40 -3.81
N ILE A 12 -0.16 -8.84 -2.62
CA ILE A 12 -0.88 -8.51 -1.38
C ILE A 12 -0.39 -7.23 -0.68
N THR A 13 0.86 -6.81 -0.89
CA THR A 13 1.45 -5.63 -0.23
C THR A 13 0.57 -4.36 -0.25
N PRO A 14 -0.04 -3.93 -1.38
CA PRO A 14 -0.87 -2.74 -1.41
C PRO A 14 -2.09 -2.86 -0.49
N PHE A 15 -2.71 -4.05 -0.45
CA PHE A 15 -3.83 -4.30 0.46
C PHE A 15 -3.43 -4.21 1.93
N ILE A 16 -2.23 -4.69 2.28
CA ILE A 16 -1.73 -4.58 3.65
C ILE A 16 -1.51 -3.11 4.02
N ILE A 17 -0.84 -2.34 3.16
CA ILE A 17 -0.53 -0.93 3.43
C ILE A 17 -1.81 -0.09 3.51
N LEU A 18 -2.71 -0.25 2.54
CA LEU A 18 -4.00 0.45 2.54
C LEU A 18 -4.89 0.00 3.71
N GLY A 19 -4.88 -1.29 4.05
CA GLY A 19 -5.58 -1.82 5.22
C GLY A 19 -5.08 -1.22 6.54
N LEU A 20 -3.77 -1.02 6.69
CA LEU A 20 -3.19 -0.34 7.86
C LEU A 20 -3.61 1.14 7.92
N ALA A 21 -3.67 1.84 6.77
CA ALA A 21 -4.16 3.21 6.71
C ALA A 21 -5.64 3.34 7.12
N ILE A 22 -6.48 2.40 6.68
CA ILE A 22 -7.89 2.33 7.10
C ILE A 22 -7.99 2.07 8.60
N PHE A 23 -7.25 1.07 9.11
CA PHE A 23 -7.27 0.72 10.53
C PHE A 23 -6.82 1.89 11.42
N ARG A 24 -5.80 2.65 10.98
CA ARG A 24 -5.36 3.87 11.65
C ARG A 24 -6.48 4.89 11.78
N ASP A 25 -7.19 5.17 10.69
CA ASP A 25 -8.30 6.14 10.67
C ASP A 25 -9.43 5.72 11.63
N TYR A 26 -9.83 4.44 11.59
CA TYR A 26 -10.81 3.89 12.53
C TYR A 26 -10.36 4.00 13.98
N PHE A 27 -9.11 3.69 14.27
CA PHE A 27 -8.55 3.80 15.62
C PHE A 27 -8.60 5.24 16.15
N ILE A 28 -8.28 6.23 15.31
CA ILE A 28 -8.34 7.64 15.69
C ILE A 28 -9.77 8.12 15.90
N ARG A 29 -10.71 7.75 15.01
CA ARG A 29 -12.13 8.07 15.20
C ARG A 29 -12.66 7.47 16.49
N TYR A 30 -12.31 6.22 16.79
CA TYR A 30 -12.71 5.55 18.02
C TYR A 30 -12.19 6.29 19.27
N GLN A 31 -10.92 6.69 19.30
CA GLN A 31 -10.38 7.47 20.41
C GLN A 31 -11.04 8.85 20.54
N ALA A 32 -11.28 9.53 19.41
CA ALA A 32 -11.92 10.84 19.40
C ALA A 32 -13.35 10.78 19.95
N THR A 33 -14.10 9.74 19.59
CA THR A 33 -15.49 9.53 20.04
C THR A 33 -15.57 9.23 21.55
N ASN A 34 -14.56 8.53 22.09
CA ASN A 34 -14.50 8.16 23.51
C ASN A 34 -13.82 9.21 24.42
N LEU A 35 -13.54 10.43 23.92
CA LEU A 35 -12.91 11.53 24.68
C LEU A 35 -11.59 11.14 25.39
N GLN A 36 -10.86 10.17 24.86
CA GLN A 36 -9.61 9.68 25.44
C GLN A 36 -8.42 10.58 25.08
N LEU A 37 -8.49 11.87 25.43
CA LEU A 37 -7.46 12.88 25.10
C LEU A 37 -6.07 12.54 25.69
N ASN A 38 -6.02 11.82 26.81
CA ASN A 38 -4.76 11.34 27.40
C ASN A 38 -4.01 10.31 26.51
N LEU A 39 -4.61 9.82 25.43
CA LEU A 39 -4.00 8.88 24.49
C LEU A 39 -3.41 9.55 23.24
N LEU A 40 -3.25 10.89 23.21
CA LEU A 40 -2.60 11.60 22.09
C LEU A 40 -1.26 11.00 21.68
N TRP A 41 -0.46 10.52 22.64
CA TRP A 41 0.82 9.85 22.37
C TRP A 41 0.67 8.53 21.58
N TYR A 42 -0.44 7.81 21.76
CA TYR A 42 -0.71 6.58 20.99
C TYR A 42 -0.96 6.88 19.51
N ARG A 43 -1.48 8.07 19.17
CA ARG A 43 -1.62 8.48 17.77
C ARG A 43 -0.26 8.63 17.09
N VAL A 44 0.67 9.30 17.76
CA VAL A 44 2.04 9.49 17.27
C VAL A 44 2.77 8.15 17.09
N LEU A 45 2.66 7.25 18.06
CA LEU A 45 3.23 5.91 17.97
C LEU A 45 2.61 5.09 16.82
N PHE A 46 1.30 5.23 16.59
CA PHE A 46 0.61 4.54 15.51
C PHE A 46 1.02 5.07 14.13
N ASP A 47 1.18 6.39 13.99
CA ASP A 47 1.66 7.00 12.75
C ASP A 47 3.09 6.56 12.45
N LEU A 48 3.98 6.60 13.45
CA LEU A 48 5.34 6.07 13.32
C LEU A 48 5.34 4.61 12.89
N PHE A 49 4.50 3.78 13.51
CA PHE A 49 4.36 2.37 13.13
C PHE A 49 3.88 2.22 11.68
N LEU A 50 2.90 2.99 11.24
CA LEU A 50 2.36 2.96 9.87
C LEU A 50 3.44 3.31 8.83
N TYR A 51 4.19 4.40 9.06
CA TYR A 51 5.25 4.82 8.13
C TYR A 51 6.42 3.84 8.09
N ILE A 52 6.89 3.36 9.25
CA ILE A 52 8.00 2.40 9.34
C ILE A 52 7.61 1.07 8.70
N SER A 53 6.42 0.54 9.03
CA SER A 53 5.93 -0.72 8.47
C SER A 53 5.75 -0.62 6.94
N THR A 54 5.23 0.52 6.45
CA THR A 54 5.13 0.77 5.01
C THR A 54 6.51 0.77 4.34
N GLY A 55 7.49 1.47 4.92
CA GLY A 55 8.86 1.49 4.40
C GLY A 55 9.49 0.08 4.32
N ILE A 56 9.33 -0.72 5.38
CA ILE A 56 9.82 -2.11 5.43
C ILE A 56 9.12 -2.98 4.37
N LEU A 57 7.80 -2.83 4.22
CA LEU A 57 7.01 -3.59 3.25
C LEU A 57 7.44 -3.26 1.81
N LEU A 58 7.63 -1.98 1.50
CA LEU A 58 8.11 -1.54 0.19
C LEU A 58 9.54 -2.02 -0.08
N ALA A 59 10.44 -1.91 0.90
CA ALA A 59 11.81 -2.41 0.76
C ALA A 59 11.84 -3.93 0.51
N SER A 60 11.10 -4.71 1.32
CA SER A 60 11.00 -6.16 1.15
C SER A 60 10.36 -6.55 -0.18
N LEU A 61 9.40 -5.76 -0.67
CA LEU A 61 8.80 -5.97 -1.98
C LEU A 61 9.85 -5.78 -3.08
N TYR A 62 10.63 -4.70 -3.04
CA TYR A 62 11.65 -4.43 -4.05
C TYR A 62 12.67 -5.57 -4.15
N GLU A 63 13.17 -6.05 -3.01
CA GLU A 63 14.12 -7.17 -2.97
C GLU A 63 13.55 -8.44 -3.60
N ARG A 64 12.25 -8.71 -3.41
CA ARG A 64 11.59 -9.86 -4.04
C ARG A 64 11.37 -9.63 -5.51
N PHE A 65 10.91 -8.44 -5.88
CA PHE A 65 10.71 -8.06 -7.26
C PHE A 65 11.98 -8.27 -8.10
N LYS A 66 13.15 -7.84 -7.60
CA LYS A 66 14.45 -8.08 -8.28
C LYS A 66 14.66 -9.54 -8.69
N LYS A 67 14.25 -10.50 -7.84
CA LYS A 67 14.44 -11.93 -8.08
C LYS A 67 13.51 -12.50 -9.15
N ILE A 68 12.36 -11.87 -9.37
CA ILE A 68 11.31 -12.37 -10.28
C ILE A 68 10.96 -11.38 -11.40
N ARG A 69 11.73 -10.30 -11.54
CA ARG A 69 11.49 -9.18 -12.47
C ARG A 69 11.32 -9.63 -13.93
N ILE A 70 12.10 -10.63 -14.34
CA ILE A 70 12.16 -11.11 -15.72
C ILE A 70 10.89 -11.90 -16.10
N LEU A 71 10.18 -12.48 -15.12
CA LEU A 71 9.03 -13.34 -15.38
C LEU A 71 7.84 -12.53 -15.94
N ARG A 72 7.22 -13.04 -17.01
CA ARG A 72 6.03 -12.43 -17.63
C ARG A 72 4.89 -12.26 -16.62
N MET A 73 4.70 -13.24 -15.73
CA MET A 73 3.67 -13.17 -14.68
C MET A 73 3.87 -12.01 -13.72
N THR A 74 5.11 -11.62 -13.41
CA THR A 74 5.40 -10.47 -12.55
C THR A 74 4.85 -9.18 -13.15
N LYS A 75 4.98 -9.00 -14.47
CA LYS A 75 4.46 -7.83 -15.20
C LYS A 75 2.95 -7.76 -15.14
N VAL A 76 2.28 -8.91 -15.31
CA VAL A 76 0.82 -9.03 -15.20
C VAL A 76 0.36 -8.64 -13.80
N ILE A 77 1.02 -9.14 -12.75
CA ILE A 77 0.69 -8.80 -11.36
C ILE A 77 0.89 -7.31 -11.09
N LEU A 78 1.97 -6.72 -11.57
CA LEU A 78 2.22 -5.28 -11.39
C LEU A 78 1.15 -4.44 -12.09
N ALA A 79 0.82 -4.75 -13.35
CA ALA A 79 -0.23 -4.05 -14.09
C ALA A 79 -1.61 -4.21 -13.43
N ALA A 80 -1.94 -5.40 -12.93
CA ALA A 80 -3.18 -5.65 -12.21
C ALA A 80 -3.28 -4.82 -10.92
N ASN A 81 -2.18 -4.70 -10.16
CA ASN A 81 -2.13 -3.86 -8.98
C ASN A 81 -2.29 -2.37 -9.32
N ILE A 82 -1.67 -1.88 -10.40
CA ILE A 82 -1.86 -0.49 -10.84
C ILE A 82 -3.34 -0.22 -11.16
N LEU A 83 -3.97 -1.12 -11.91
CA LEU A 83 -5.38 -0.99 -12.27
C LEU A 83 -6.29 -1.02 -11.03
N LEU A 84 -5.99 -1.91 -10.07
CA LEU A 84 -6.69 -1.96 -8.79
C LEU A 84 -6.53 -0.65 -8.00
N LEU A 85 -5.31 -0.11 -7.89
CA LEU A 85 -5.03 1.14 -7.17
C LEU A 85 -5.74 2.32 -7.86
N MET A 86 -5.79 2.35 -9.21
CA MET A 86 -6.60 3.34 -9.93
C MET A 86 -8.11 3.21 -9.62
N LEU A 87 -8.62 1.99 -9.50
CA LEU A 87 -10.02 1.76 -9.09
C LEU A 87 -10.25 2.23 -7.65
N PHE A 88 -9.34 1.94 -6.72
CA PHE A 88 -9.43 2.44 -5.34
C PHE A 88 -9.37 3.95 -5.27
N TYR A 89 -8.49 4.58 -6.04
CA TYR A 89 -8.40 6.02 -6.15
C TYR A 89 -9.70 6.61 -6.66
N GLY A 90 -10.26 6.04 -7.74
CA GLY A 90 -11.54 6.46 -8.31
C GLY A 90 -12.71 6.31 -7.33
N VAL A 91 -12.85 5.14 -6.70
CA VAL A 91 -13.92 4.86 -5.72
C VAL A 91 -13.82 5.81 -4.52
N SER A 92 -12.60 6.09 -4.07
CA SER A 92 -12.34 7.03 -2.98
C SER A 92 -12.68 8.45 -3.40
N TYR A 93 -12.29 8.87 -4.60
CA TYR A 93 -12.52 10.20 -5.15
C TYR A 93 -14.01 10.51 -5.35
N PHE A 94 -14.78 9.56 -5.88
CA PHE A 94 -16.21 9.73 -6.17
C PHE A 94 -17.14 9.54 -4.95
N GLY A 95 -16.60 9.41 -3.74
CA GLY A 95 -17.44 9.57 -2.55
C GLY A 95 -18.19 8.33 -2.10
N VAL A 96 -17.80 7.11 -2.49
CA VAL A 96 -18.52 5.90 -2.04
C VAL A 96 -18.25 5.64 -0.55
N LEU A 97 -19.16 6.18 0.26
CA LEU A 97 -19.59 5.93 1.67
C LEU A 97 -18.56 5.70 2.79
N TYR A 98 -17.33 5.25 2.54
CA TYR A 98 -16.34 4.94 3.58
C TYR A 98 -14.92 5.48 3.30
N PHE A 99 -14.51 5.60 2.04
CA PHE A 99 -13.10 5.88 1.70
C PHE A 99 -12.79 7.37 1.47
N ALA A 100 -13.76 8.15 0.97
CA ALA A 100 -13.57 9.56 0.61
C ALA A 100 -13.13 10.47 1.76
N SER A 101 -13.31 10.01 3.00
CA SER A 101 -12.97 10.74 4.21
C SER A 101 -11.55 10.44 4.73
N ILE A 102 -10.84 9.46 4.18
CA ILE A 102 -9.54 9.02 4.71
C ILE A 102 -8.41 9.64 3.87
N LYS A 103 -7.98 10.85 4.24
CA LYS A 103 -6.92 11.59 3.50
C LYS A 103 -5.63 10.77 3.33
N GLU A 104 -5.26 10.02 4.36
CA GLU A 104 -4.06 9.18 4.32
C GLU A 104 -4.21 8.00 3.36
N PHE A 105 -5.40 7.42 3.21
CA PHE A 105 -5.66 6.37 2.23
C PHE A 105 -5.33 6.87 0.83
N PHE A 106 -5.80 8.05 0.44
CA PHE A 106 -5.48 8.66 -0.85
C PHE A 106 -3.98 8.86 -1.06
N VAL A 107 -3.27 9.33 -0.03
CA VAL A 107 -1.82 9.57 -0.11
C VAL A 107 -1.09 8.24 -0.32
N PHE A 108 -1.39 7.23 0.48
CA PHE A 108 -0.78 5.90 0.35
C PHE A 108 -1.14 5.23 -0.97
N ASP A 109 -2.38 5.33 -1.43
CA ASP A 109 -2.84 4.79 -2.71
C ASP A 109 -2.09 5.43 -3.88
N PHE A 110 -1.92 6.76 -3.87
CA PHE A 110 -1.13 7.47 -4.87
C PHE A 110 0.36 7.07 -4.84
N ILE A 111 0.96 6.97 -3.66
CA ILE A 111 2.35 6.52 -3.49
C ILE A 111 2.52 5.09 -4.03
N LEU A 112 1.60 4.19 -3.70
CA LEU A 112 1.62 2.80 -4.16
C LEU A 112 1.47 2.72 -5.68
N MET A 113 0.56 3.51 -6.26
CA MET A 113 0.38 3.55 -7.71
C MET A 113 1.68 3.98 -8.40
N GLY A 114 2.33 5.04 -7.92
CA GLY A 114 3.63 5.50 -8.42
C GLY A 114 4.73 4.45 -8.25
N TYR A 115 4.76 3.77 -7.10
CA TYR A 115 5.74 2.73 -6.81
C TYR A 115 5.57 1.51 -7.72
N TYR A 116 4.35 1.02 -7.92
CA TYR A 116 4.08 -0.10 -8.82
C TYR A 116 4.32 0.26 -10.30
N ALA A 117 4.02 1.50 -10.71
CA ALA A 117 4.38 1.99 -12.04
C ALA A 117 5.90 1.99 -12.25
N TYR A 118 6.66 2.45 -11.24
CA TYR A 118 8.13 2.38 -11.26
C TYR A 118 8.63 0.94 -11.43
N LEU A 119 8.12 -0.02 -10.66
CA LEU A 119 8.51 -1.43 -10.78
C LEU A 119 8.15 -2.02 -12.14
N LEU A 120 6.99 -1.65 -12.69
CA LEU A 120 6.58 -2.11 -14.00
C LEU A 120 7.56 -1.60 -15.07
N ILE A 121 7.91 -0.32 -15.05
CA ILE A 121 8.89 0.27 -15.97
C ILE A 121 10.25 -0.41 -15.80
N ASP A 122 10.73 -0.61 -14.56
CA ASP A 122 11.99 -1.29 -14.29
C ASP A 122 11.99 -2.74 -14.81
N SER A 123 10.84 -3.42 -14.81
CA SER A 123 10.70 -4.77 -15.36
C SER A 123 10.86 -4.89 -16.88
N PHE A 124 10.75 -3.75 -17.59
CA PHE A 124 10.97 -3.67 -19.03
C PHE A 124 12.38 -3.20 -19.38
N ARG A 125 13.14 -2.64 -18.44
CA ARG A 125 14.55 -2.32 -18.66
C ARG A 125 15.31 -3.62 -18.87
N LYS A 126 15.86 -3.80 -20.07
CA LYS A 126 16.83 -4.87 -20.35
C LYS A 126 17.99 -4.71 -19.38
N GLU A 127 18.44 -5.81 -18.80
CA GLU A 127 19.79 -5.86 -18.21
C GLU A 127 20.75 -5.49 -19.34
N ALA A 128 21.43 -4.35 -19.19
CA ALA A 128 22.52 -3.95 -20.07
C ALA A 128 23.77 -4.75 -19.70
#